data_AF-A0A3R6D1H6-F1
#
_entry.id   AF-A0A3R6D1H6-F1
#
_cell.length_a   1.000
_cell.length_b   1.000
_cell.length_c   1.000
_cell.angle_alpha   90.00
_cell.angle_beta   90.00
_cell.angle_gamma   90.00
#
_symmetry.space_group_name_H-M   'P 1'
#
loop_
_entity.id
_entity.type
_entity.pdbx_description
1 polymer ?
#
loop_
_entity_poly.entity_id
_entity_poly.type
_entity_poly.pdbx_seq_one_letter_code
_entity_poly.pdbx_strand_id
1 'polypeptide(L)'
;MTDEKSSFVLYAEYLEHIKLLTMEQRGALLTAVLCYASGDELPEMDGMTNMAFSFIKSRIDRDTAAYLEKIEKRREAGKLGGRPKTKDISQKQEKAKKANGFSEKQNNPVTDNVNVTVNVNDNNKNTLADAKALFERLWKVYPNKKGKGQVSDTQKKRLLAIGEDRLVKAIDRYSLELQKDADWRKAQYGSTFFNSGYVDYLDENYVPGKATEHKGKSNAFSNINHRQYDYDELEKQVLNSQPGGG
;
A
#
# COMPACT_ATOMS: atom_id res chain seq x y z
N MET A 1 -6.75 22.14 -26.03
CA MET A 1 -7.10 20.76 -25.67
C MET A 1 -7.66 20.76 -24.27
N THR A 2 -8.98 20.80 -24.13
CA THR A 2 -9.64 20.43 -22.88
C THR A 2 -9.40 18.94 -22.68
N ASP A 3 -8.77 18.59 -21.57
CA ASP A 3 -8.56 17.19 -21.16
C ASP A 3 -9.96 16.59 -20.94
N GLU A 4 -10.44 15.78 -21.89
CA GLU A 4 -11.73 15.11 -21.80
C GLU A 4 -11.74 14.24 -20.54
N LYS A 5 -12.56 14.59 -19.56
CA LYS A 5 -12.60 13.86 -18.31
C LYS A 5 -13.43 12.60 -18.48
N SER A 6 -12.75 11.46 -18.46
CA SER A 6 -13.39 10.14 -18.51
C SER A 6 -14.14 9.76 -17.23
N SER A 7 -14.00 10.52 -16.14
CA SER A 7 -14.63 10.22 -14.86
C SER A 7 -14.92 11.46 -14.01
N PHE A 8 -15.98 11.38 -13.21
CA PHE A 8 -16.36 12.36 -12.20
C PHE A 8 -17.01 11.64 -11.01
N VAL A 9 -17.19 12.35 -9.89
CA VAL A 9 -17.77 11.79 -8.66
C VAL A 9 -19.13 12.44 -8.40
N LEU A 10 -20.15 11.62 -8.14
CA LEU A 10 -21.46 12.05 -7.65
C LEU A 10 -21.60 11.68 -6.17
N TYR A 11 -22.16 12.60 -5.38
CA TYR A 11 -22.33 12.44 -3.95
C TYR A 11 -23.74 11.97 -3.63
N ALA A 12 -23.85 11.07 -2.65
CA ALA A 12 -25.14 10.52 -2.22
C ALA A 12 -26.09 11.57 -1.61
N GLU A 13 -25.55 12.69 -1.12
CA GLU A 13 -26.30 13.83 -0.57
C GLU A 13 -27.33 14.38 -1.58
N TYR A 14 -27.05 14.29 -2.89
CA TYR A 14 -27.97 14.75 -3.92
C TYR A 14 -29.24 13.92 -4.02
N LEU A 15 -29.28 12.73 -3.42
CA LEU A 15 -30.46 11.85 -3.45
C LEU A 15 -31.69 12.54 -2.84
N GLU A 16 -31.52 13.38 -1.81
CA GLU A 16 -32.63 14.11 -1.18
C GLU A 16 -33.34 15.02 -2.18
N HIS A 17 -32.58 15.70 -3.04
CA HIS A 17 -33.10 16.58 -4.07
C HIS A 17 -33.60 15.81 -5.30
N ILE A 18 -32.86 14.77 -5.72
CA ILE A 18 -33.22 13.93 -6.88
C ILE A 18 -34.55 13.20 -6.64
N LYS A 19 -34.85 12.82 -5.40
CA LYS A 19 -36.13 12.20 -5.04
C LYS A 19 -37.35 13.08 -5.33
N LEU A 20 -37.19 14.41 -5.31
CA LEU A 20 -38.26 15.37 -5.61
C LEU A 20 -38.55 15.48 -7.11
N LEU A 21 -37.63 15.03 -7.97
CA LEU A 21 -37.77 15.06 -9.42
C LEU A 21 -38.56 13.83 -9.93
N THR A 22 -39.30 14.02 -11.03
CA THR A 22 -39.92 12.94 -11.81
C THR A 22 -38.86 12.09 -12.51
N MET A 23 -39.22 10.90 -12.98
CA MET A 23 -38.25 10.02 -13.66
C MET A 23 -37.67 10.66 -14.93
N GLU A 24 -38.49 11.40 -15.68
CA GLU A 24 -38.05 12.12 -16.88
C GLU A 24 -37.04 13.23 -16.53
N GLN A 25 -37.32 14.02 -15.49
CA GLN A 25 -36.41 15.05 -14.98
C GLN A 25 -35.09 14.46 -14.47
N ARG A 26 -35.12 13.30 -13.82
CA ARG A 26 -33.89 12.59 -13.40
C ARG A 26 -33.06 12.15 -14.60
N GLY A 27 -33.71 11.68 -15.65
CA GLY A 27 -33.05 11.35 -16.92
C GLY A 27 -32.39 12.58 -17.54
N ALA A 28 -33.13 13.69 -17.66
CA ALA A 28 -32.62 14.96 -18.18
C ALA A 28 -31.42 15.48 -17.36
N LEU A 29 -31.53 15.43 -16.02
CA LEU A 29 -30.45 15.81 -15.11
C LEU A 29 -29.20 14.94 -15.32
N LEU A 30 -29.37 13.63 -15.40
CA LEU A 30 -28.25 12.70 -15.59
C LEU A 30 -27.53 12.96 -16.91
N THR A 31 -28.29 13.15 -18.00
CA THR A 31 -27.74 13.52 -19.30
C THR A 31 -26.96 14.83 -19.22
N ALA A 32 -27.53 15.87 -18.62
CA ALA A 32 -26.86 17.16 -18.48
C ALA A 32 -25.57 17.08 -17.66
N VAL A 33 -25.55 16.29 -16.58
CA VAL A 33 -24.34 16.05 -15.78
C VAL A 33 -23.25 15.36 -16.60
N LEU A 34 -23.62 14.37 -17.41
CA LEU A 34 -22.67 13.66 -18.28
C LEU A 34 -22.14 14.56 -19.39
N CYS A 35 -23.02 15.28 -20.08
CA CYS A 35 -22.61 16.25 -21.11
C CYS A 35 -21.66 17.30 -20.52
N TYR A 36 -21.97 17.83 -19.35
CA TYR A 36 -21.09 18.79 -18.67
C TYR A 36 -19.71 18.22 -18.33
N ALA A 37 -19.66 16.97 -17.84
CA ALA A 37 -18.40 16.32 -17.48
C ALA A 37 -17.53 16.00 -18.72
N SER A 38 -18.17 15.64 -19.83
CA SER A 38 -17.51 15.35 -21.12
C SER A 38 -17.12 16.61 -21.90
N GLY A 39 -17.77 17.74 -21.64
CA GLY A 39 -17.60 18.98 -22.41
C GLY A 39 -18.54 19.10 -23.61
N ASP A 40 -19.60 18.31 -23.65
CA ASP A 40 -20.63 18.35 -24.67
C ASP A 40 -21.67 19.47 -24.41
N GLU A 41 -22.50 19.76 -25.41
CA GLU A 41 -23.59 20.72 -25.29
C GLU A 41 -24.64 20.29 -24.26
N LEU A 42 -25.11 21.24 -23.46
CA LEU A 42 -26.11 20.97 -22.43
C LEU A 42 -27.50 20.83 -23.06
N PRO A 43 -28.27 19.79 -22.70
CA PRO A 43 -29.64 19.64 -23.17
C PRO A 43 -30.54 20.73 -22.57
N GLU A 44 -31.65 21.00 -23.25
CA GLU A 44 -32.71 21.84 -22.69
C GLU A 44 -33.34 21.14 -21.47
N MET A 45 -33.47 21.90 -20.37
CA MET A 45 -33.94 21.40 -19.08
C MET A 45 -35.00 22.33 -18.53
N ASP A 46 -35.94 21.78 -17.74
CA ASP A 46 -36.89 22.60 -17.00
C ASP A 46 -36.23 23.36 -15.84
N GLY A 47 -36.96 24.30 -15.25
CA GLY A 47 -36.42 25.14 -14.16
C GLY A 47 -35.97 24.35 -12.92
N MET A 48 -36.66 23.25 -12.58
CA MET A 48 -36.36 22.44 -11.40
C MET A 48 -35.08 21.59 -11.62
N THR A 49 -34.94 21.03 -12.81
CA THR A 49 -33.80 20.27 -13.28
C THR A 49 -32.57 21.18 -13.39
N ASN A 50 -32.73 22.40 -13.91
CA ASN A 50 -31.67 23.41 -13.94
C ASN A 50 -31.19 23.79 -12.53
N MET A 51 -32.12 23.94 -11.60
CA MET A 51 -31.77 24.23 -10.20
C MET A 51 -30.96 23.07 -9.61
N ALA A 52 -31.42 21.82 -9.76
CA ALA A 52 -30.70 20.63 -9.30
C ALA A 52 -29.30 20.50 -9.94
N PHE A 53 -29.21 20.74 -11.25
CA PHE A 53 -27.96 20.74 -11.99
C PHE A 53 -26.98 21.80 -11.48
N SER A 54 -27.44 23.00 -11.13
CA SER A 54 -26.58 24.10 -10.66
C SER A 54 -25.74 23.73 -9.42
N PHE A 55 -26.34 22.99 -8.47
CA PHE A 55 -25.64 22.56 -7.26
C PHE A 55 -24.58 21.49 -7.55
N ILE A 56 -24.91 20.55 -8.45
CA ILE A 56 -24.00 19.49 -8.89
C ILE A 56 -22.84 20.10 -9.70
N LYS A 57 -23.15 20.98 -10.64
CA LYS A 57 -22.18 21.73 -11.45
C LYS A 57 -21.17 22.46 -10.59
N SER A 58 -21.63 23.23 -9.60
CA SER A 58 -20.76 23.96 -8.66
C SER A 58 -19.79 23.04 -7.92
N ARG A 59 -20.19 21.80 -7.62
CA ARG A 59 -19.32 20.82 -6.98
C ARG A 59 -18.32 20.22 -7.95
N ILE A 60 -18.75 19.84 -9.15
CA ILE A 60 -17.87 19.35 -10.22
C ILE A 60 -16.77 20.39 -10.52
N ASP A 61 -17.12 21.68 -10.57
CA ASP A 61 -16.18 22.78 -10.81
C ASP A 61 -15.13 22.88 -9.70
N ARG A 62 -15.55 22.83 -8.43
CA ARG A 62 -14.64 22.85 -7.28
C ARG A 62 -13.71 21.66 -7.24
N ASP A 63 -14.24 20.46 -7.44
CA ASP A 63 -13.45 19.23 -7.42
C ASP A 63 -12.47 19.21 -8.62
N THR A 64 -12.89 19.75 -9.76
CA THR A 64 -12.04 19.96 -10.94
C THR A 64 -10.89 20.92 -10.65
N ALA A 65 -11.17 22.07 -10.05
CA ALA A 65 -10.15 23.05 -9.69
C ALA A 65 -9.13 22.47 -8.70
N ALA A 66 -9.59 21.77 -7.66
CA ALA A 66 -8.72 21.13 -6.67
C ALA A 66 -7.82 20.05 -7.30
N TYR A 67 -8.36 19.27 -8.25
CA TYR A 67 -7.58 18.29 -9.00
C TYR A 67 -6.49 18.94 -9.86
N LEU A 68 -6.83 20.00 -10.60
CA LEU A 68 -5.88 20.73 -11.44
C LEU A 68 -4.77 21.37 -10.61
N GLU A 69 -5.10 21.99 -9.47
CA GLU A 69 -4.12 22.56 -8.54
C GLU A 69 -3.14 21.49 -8.04
N LYS A 70 -3.65 20.30 -7.71
CA LYS A 70 -2.81 19.17 -7.27
C LYS A 70 -1.90 18.67 -8.38
N ILE A 71 -2.37 18.61 -9.63
CA ILE A 71 -1.53 18.29 -10.78
C ILE A 71 -0.42 19.34 -10.93
N GLU A 72 -0.77 20.62 -10.85
CA GLU A 72 0.18 21.71 -11.06
C GLU A 72 1.29 21.71 -10.00
N LYS A 73 0.93 21.56 -8.71
CA LYS A 73 1.90 21.39 -7.61
C LYS A 73 2.82 20.19 -7.84
N ARG A 74 2.30 19.07 -8.34
CA ARG A 74 3.10 17.89 -8.68
C ARG A 74 4.01 18.13 -9.88
N ARG A 75 3.53 18.87 -10.88
CA ARG A 75 4.30 19.26 -12.07
C ARG A 75 5.46 20.17 -11.68
N GLU A 76 5.23 21.15 -10.81
CA GLU A 76 6.28 22.03 -10.27
C GLU A 76 7.32 21.28 -9.45
N ALA A 77 6.87 20.42 -8.52
CA ALA A 77 7.77 19.55 -7.78
C ALA A 77 8.58 18.60 -8.70
N GLY A 78 7.96 18.12 -9.78
CA GLY A 78 8.63 17.33 -10.82
C GLY A 78 9.68 18.13 -11.60
N LYS A 79 9.39 19.37 -12.00
CA LYS A 79 10.33 20.28 -12.66
C LYS A 79 11.54 20.60 -11.78
N LEU A 80 11.33 20.76 -10.47
CA LEU A 80 12.40 20.99 -9.49
C LEU A 80 13.27 19.75 -9.25
N GLY A 81 12.79 18.55 -9.62
CA GLY A 81 13.49 17.28 -9.52
C GLY A 81 13.54 16.76 -8.08
N GLY A 82 13.08 15.53 -7.86
CA GLY A 82 13.10 14.89 -6.53
C GLY A 82 14.49 14.47 -6.03
N ARG A 83 15.52 14.60 -6.87
CA ARG A 83 16.91 14.30 -6.50
C ARG A 83 17.60 15.61 -6.13
N PRO A 84 18.09 15.78 -4.88
CA PRO A 84 18.80 16.99 -4.51
C PRO A 84 19.96 17.22 -5.47
N LYS A 85 19.96 18.36 -6.16
CA LYS A 85 21.11 18.82 -6.94
C LYS A 85 22.20 19.21 -5.93
N THR A 86 23.11 18.29 -5.65
CA THR A 86 24.32 18.60 -4.89
C THR A 86 25.08 19.72 -5.63
N LYS A 87 25.06 20.93 -5.07
CA LYS A 87 25.83 22.09 -5.58
C LYS A 87 27.32 22.04 -5.20
N ASP A 88 27.76 21.01 -4.48
CA ASP A 88 29.17 20.82 -4.13
C ASP A 88 29.77 19.64 -4.92
N ILE A 89 30.20 19.94 -6.14
CA ILE A 89 30.91 18.97 -7.00
C ILE A 89 32.40 18.87 -6.60
N SER A 90 32.95 19.81 -5.79
CA SER A 90 34.39 19.79 -5.45
C SER A 90 34.77 18.97 -4.20
N GLN A 91 33.84 18.54 -3.35
CA GLN A 91 34.17 17.74 -2.14
C GLN A 91 33.81 16.25 -2.21
N LYS A 92 33.35 15.76 -3.37
CA LYS A 92 32.84 14.38 -3.48
C LYS A 92 33.60 13.46 -4.45
N GLN A 93 34.80 13.83 -4.87
CA GLN A 93 35.66 12.91 -5.62
C GLN A 93 36.41 11.89 -4.75
N GLU A 94 36.54 12.08 -3.43
CA GLU A 94 37.16 11.06 -2.57
C GLU A 94 36.19 9.96 -2.11
N LYS A 95 34.87 10.21 -2.09
CA LYS A 95 33.86 9.21 -1.69
C LYS A 95 33.17 8.47 -2.84
N ALA A 96 33.58 8.74 -4.08
CA ALA A 96 33.04 8.06 -5.28
C ALA A 96 33.85 6.83 -5.72
N LYS A 97 35.00 6.52 -5.08
CA LYS A 97 35.80 5.31 -5.36
C LYS A 97 35.37 4.05 -4.58
N LYS A 98 34.14 3.98 -4.05
CA LYS A 98 33.59 2.78 -3.39
C LYS A 98 32.25 2.33 -3.97
N ALA A 99 32.12 2.37 -5.29
CA ALA A 99 31.07 1.67 -6.01
C ALA A 99 31.70 0.76 -7.08
N ASN A 100 32.45 -0.27 -6.65
CA ASN A 100 32.76 -1.41 -7.51
C ASN A 100 31.59 -2.40 -7.44
N GLY A 101 30.59 -2.14 -8.29
CA GLY A 101 29.73 -3.17 -8.85
C GLY A 101 30.30 -3.60 -10.20
N PHE A 102 31.52 -4.14 -10.22
CA PHE A 102 32.08 -4.86 -11.36
C PHE A 102 33.04 -5.93 -10.83
N SER A 103 32.80 -7.16 -11.23
CA SER A 103 33.58 -8.33 -10.86
C SER A 103 34.91 -8.34 -11.58
N GLU A 104 36.02 -8.17 -10.86
CA GLU A 104 37.32 -8.64 -11.35
C GLU A 104 38.20 -9.02 -10.16
N LYS A 105 38.74 -10.24 -10.23
CA LYS A 105 39.65 -10.84 -9.26
C LYS A 105 40.90 -9.98 -9.14
N GLN A 106 41.41 -9.76 -7.92
CA GLN A 106 42.86 -9.76 -7.63
C GLN A 106 43.16 -9.71 -6.11
N ASN A 107 44.34 -10.23 -5.78
CA ASN A 107 44.85 -10.79 -4.52
C ASN A 107 44.99 -9.82 -3.30
N ASN A 108 45.06 -10.44 -2.11
CA ASN A 108 45.47 -9.90 -0.78
C ASN A 108 46.74 -9.01 -0.83
N PRO A 109 46.99 -8.06 0.12
CA PRO A 109 47.33 -8.39 1.52
C PRO A 109 46.95 -7.38 2.67
N VAL A 110 46.76 -7.93 3.88
CA VAL A 110 47.32 -7.61 5.24
C VAL A 110 47.28 -6.16 5.84
N THR A 111 46.63 -6.07 7.02
CA THR A 111 46.76 -5.21 8.25
C THR A 111 46.70 -3.66 8.12
N ASP A 112 46.15 -2.85 9.04
CA ASP A 112 46.22 -2.81 10.50
C ASP A 112 44.94 -2.27 11.19
N ASN A 113 44.76 -2.77 12.40
CA ASN A 113 43.98 -2.36 13.56
C ASN A 113 44.18 -0.90 14.03
N VAL A 114 43.09 -0.14 14.25
CA VAL A 114 43.00 0.81 15.38
C VAL A 114 41.59 0.83 15.98
N ASN A 115 41.52 0.33 17.21
CA ASN A 115 40.44 0.52 18.17
C ASN A 115 40.43 1.97 18.67
N VAL A 116 39.29 2.66 18.61
CA VAL A 116 39.01 3.79 19.51
C VAL A 116 37.62 3.59 20.12
N THR A 117 37.64 3.11 21.36
CA THR A 117 36.54 3.16 22.33
C THR A 117 36.72 4.43 23.17
N VAL A 118 35.72 5.31 23.27
CA VAL A 118 35.10 5.96 24.48
C VAL A 118 33.89 6.74 23.89
N ASN A 119 32.65 6.76 24.40
CA ASN A 119 32.21 7.02 25.77
C ASN A 119 30.72 6.68 25.91
N VAL A 120 30.37 6.08 27.05
CA VAL A 120 29.00 5.85 27.52
C VAL A 120 28.45 7.15 28.12
N ASN A 121 27.30 7.62 27.65
CA ASN A 121 26.39 8.39 28.51
C ASN A 121 24.94 8.29 27.99
N ASP A 122 24.07 7.90 28.91
CA ASP A 122 22.66 7.59 28.72
C ASP A 122 21.83 8.76 28.19
N ASN A 123 20.96 8.44 27.22
CA ASN A 123 19.51 8.68 27.23
C ASN A 123 18.97 9.00 25.82
N ASN A 124 18.24 8.02 25.28
CA ASN A 124 17.19 8.19 24.27
C ASN A 124 17.59 8.94 22.98
N LYS A 125 18.38 8.29 22.13
CA LYS A 125 18.40 8.61 20.70
C LYS A 125 18.20 7.35 19.89
N ASN A 126 16.95 7.08 19.52
CA ASN A 126 16.60 6.24 18.39
C ASN A 126 17.14 6.92 17.11
N THR A 127 18.47 6.85 16.91
CA THR A 127 19.09 7.47 15.75
C THR A 127 18.76 6.64 14.52
N LEU A 128 18.66 7.32 13.37
CA LEU A 128 18.42 6.64 12.11
C LEU A 128 19.54 5.64 11.76
N ALA A 129 20.76 5.87 12.25
CA ALA A 129 21.90 4.98 12.05
C ALA A 129 21.68 3.66 12.82
N ASP A 130 21.30 3.73 14.09
CA ASP A 130 21.02 2.56 14.92
C ASP A 130 19.84 1.76 14.37
N ALA A 131 18.79 2.45 13.89
CA ALA A 131 17.64 1.82 13.27
C ALA A 131 18.03 1.06 11.99
N LYS A 132 18.93 1.62 11.19
CA LYS A 132 19.47 0.96 9.99
C LYS A 132 20.35 -0.23 10.37
N ALA A 133 21.24 -0.08 11.34
CA ALA A 133 22.11 -1.16 11.81
C ALA A 133 21.32 -2.34 12.39
N LEU A 134 20.30 -2.07 13.21
CA LEU A 134 19.37 -3.10 13.71
C LEU A 134 18.65 -3.79 12.56
N PHE A 135 18.08 -3.02 11.63
CA PHE A 135 17.38 -3.60 10.49
C PHE A 135 18.29 -4.49 9.64
N GLU A 136 19.56 -4.11 9.41
CA GLU A 136 20.53 -4.96 8.70
C GLU A 136 20.78 -6.29 9.42
N ARG A 137 20.86 -6.29 10.75
CA ARG A 137 21.01 -7.51 11.55
C ARG A 137 19.78 -8.41 11.42
N LEU A 138 18.58 -7.87 11.63
CA LEU A 138 17.32 -8.59 11.46
C LEU A 138 17.14 -9.12 10.02
N TRP A 139 17.51 -8.31 9.03
CA TRP A 139 17.43 -8.68 7.62
C TRP A 139 18.33 -9.88 7.27
N LYS A 140 19.47 -10.05 7.94
CA LYS A 140 20.36 -11.20 7.74
C LYS A 140 19.76 -12.51 8.24
N VAL A 141 18.99 -12.46 9.32
CA VAL A 141 18.35 -13.64 9.94
C VAL A 141 17.11 -14.09 9.16
N TYR A 142 16.42 -13.17 8.47
CA TYR A 142 15.19 -13.49 7.76
C TYR A 142 15.40 -14.40 6.52
N PRO A 143 14.58 -15.45 6.31
CA PRO A 143 14.78 -16.45 5.25
C PRO A 143 14.57 -15.92 3.81
N ASN A 144 13.60 -15.04 3.55
CA ASN A 144 13.28 -14.56 2.20
C ASN A 144 13.55 -13.06 2.01
N LYS A 145 14.81 -12.74 1.65
CA LYS A 145 15.37 -11.38 1.61
C LYS A 145 14.98 -10.57 0.36
N LYS A 146 13.68 -10.42 0.10
CA LYS A 146 13.14 -9.64 -1.04
C LYS A 146 12.50 -8.32 -0.58
N GLY A 147 12.69 -7.27 -1.38
CA GLY A 147 12.03 -5.98 -1.19
C GLY A 147 12.68 -5.04 -0.17
N LYS A 148 13.95 -5.22 0.21
CA LYS A 148 14.64 -4.45 1.27
C LYS A 148 14.42 -2.92 1.21
N GLY A 149 14.47 -2.34 0.01
CA GLY A 149 14.28 -0.90 -0.22
C GLY A 149 12.87 -0.38 0.02
N GLN A 150 11.87 -1.27 0.13
CA GLN A 150 10.48 -0.91 0.42
C GLN A 150 10.21 -0.71 1.92
N VAL A 151 11.14 -1.08 2.80
CA VAL A 151 11.03 -0.80 4.23
C VAL A 151 11.50 0.63 4.47
N SER A 152 10.54 1.51 4.78
CA SER A 152 10.80 2.94 4.99
C SER A 152 11.68 3.19 6.21
N ASP A 153 12.40 4.31 6.21
CA ASP A 153 13.24 4.71 7.35
C ASP A 153 12.40 4.97 8.62
N THR A 154 11.15 5.43 8.48
CA THR A 154 10.17 5.52 9.59
C THR A 154 9.86 4.15 10.17
N GLN A 155 9.69 3.13 9.32
CA GLN A 155 9.42 1.77 9.77
C GLN A 155 10.62 1.17 10.50
N LYS A 156 11.85 1.41 10.02
CA LYS A 156 13.06 0.95 10.72
C LYS A 156 13.18 1.56 12.13
N LYS A 157 12.80 2.84 12.29
CA LYS A 157 12.76 3.48 13.61
C LYS A 157 11.72 2.83 14.54
N ARG A 158 10.57 2.42 14.01
CA ARG A 158 9.56 1.66 14.78
C ARG A 158 10.09 0.30 15.21
N LEU A 159 10.76 -0.42 14.32
CA LEU A 159 11.42 -1.70 14.66
C LEU A 159 12.47 -1.52 15.76
N LEU A 160 13.25 -0.43 15.73
CA LEU A 160 14.18 -0.09 16.80
C LEU A 160 13.48 0.20 18.14
N ALA A 161 12.31 0.85 18.10
CA ALA A 161 11.54 1.12 19.32
C ALA A 161 10.96 -0.16 19.97
N ILE A 162 10.69 -1.20 19.17
CA ILE A 162 10.22 -2.51 19.68
C ILE A 162 11.37 -3.28 20.35
N GLY A 163 12.57 -3.20 19.76
CA GLY A 163 13.77 -3.89 20.25
C GLY A 163 14.11 -5.15 19.46
N GLU A 164 15.39 -5.49 19.45
CA GLU A 164 15.95 -6.60 18.68
C GLU A 164 15.42 -7.96 19.15
N ASP A 165 15.47 -8.23 20.45
CA ASP A 165 15.13 -9.54 21.01
C ASP A 165 13.71 -9.97 20.70
N ARG A 166 12.75 -9.03 20.77
CA ARG A 166 11.35 -9.28 20.44
C ARG A 166 11.17 -9.61 18.95
N LEU A 167 11.90 -8.91 18.08
CA LEU A 167 11.83 -9.11 16.64
C LEU A 167 12.54 -10.39 16.18
N VAL A 168 13.66 -10.77 16.82
CA VAL A 168 14.32 -12.05 16.55
C VAL A 168 13.38 -13.20 16.92
N LYS A 169 12.77 -13.17 18.12
CA LYS A 169 11.76 -14.17 18.51
C LYS A 169 10.59 -14.24 17.52
N ALA A 170 10.13 -13.10 17.02
CA ALA A 170 9.09 -13.05 16.00
C ALA A 170 9.50 -13.73 14.70
N ILE A 171 10.74 -13.52 14.25
CA ILE A 171 11.31 -14.19 13.06
C ILE A 171 11.46 -15.69 13.29
N ASP A 172 11.90 -16.12 14.47
CA ASP A 172 12.07 -17.53 14.79
C ASP A 172 10.73 -18.27 14.82
N ARG A 173 9.71 -17.69 15.47
CA ARG A 173 8.33 -18.22 15.46
C ARG A 173 7.79 -18.35 14.05
N TYR A 174 7.97 -17.31 13.24
CA TYR A 174 7.55 -17.32 11.84
C TYR A 174 8.26 -18.41 11.03
N SER A 175 9.57 -18.59 11.26
CA SER A 175 10.37 -19.59 10.56
C SER A 175 9.98 -21.02 10.98
N LEU A 176 9.66 -21.24 12.26
CA LEU A 176 9.15 -22.51 12.76
C LEU A 176 7.79 -22.88 12.16
N GLU A 177 6.88 -21.93 12.01
CA GLU A 177 5.61 -22.17 11.34
C GLU A 177 5.78 -22.45 9.84
N LEU A 178 6.68 -21.74 9.17
CA LEU A 178 7.03 -22.04 7.78
C LEU A 178 7.60 -23.44 7.59
N GLN A 179 8.32 -23.98 8.59
CA GLN A 179 8.82 -25.36 8.55
C GLN A 179 7.70 -26.38 8.73
N LYS A 180 6.70 -26.10 9.59
CA LYS A 180 5.53 -26.96 9.79
C LYS A 180 4.62 -26.98 8.55
N ASP A 181 4.44 -25.82 7.93
CA ASP A 181 3.58 -25.64 6.75
C ASP A 181 4.38 -25.71 5.43
N ALA A 182 5.56 -26.35 5.42
CA ALA A 182 6.50 -26.32 4.30
C ALA A 182 5.90 -26.82 2.98
N ASP A 183 4.90 -27.70 3.06
CA ASP A 183 4.22 -28.30 1.92
C ASP A 183 3.37 -27.30 1.11
N TRP A 184 2.87 -26.22 1.73
CA TRP A 184 1.91 -25.32 1.09
C TRP A 184 2.14 -23.83 1.35
N ARG A 185 2.93 -23.45 2.36
CA ARG A 185 3.11 -22.06 2.78
C ARG A 185 4.46 -21.50 2.33
N LYS A 186 4.42 -20.48 1.47
CA LYS A 186 5.62 -19.79 1.00
C LYS A 186 6.04 -18.67 1.95
N ALA A 187 7.35 -18.55 2.20
CA ALA A 187 7.90 -17.44 2.97
C ALA A 187 7.52 -16.08 2.37
N GLN A 188 6.97 -15.19 3.19
CA GLN A 188 6.65 -13.81 2.84
C GLN A 188 7.92 -13.07 2.43
N TYR A 189 7.80 -12.05 1.59
CA TYR A 189 8.92 -11.15 1.32
C TYR A 189 9.31 -10.43 2.61
N GLY A 190 10.62 -10.25 2.83
CA GLY A 190 11.11 -9.53 4.01
C GLY A 190 10.47 -8.15 4.15
N SER A 191 10.23 -7.45 3.04
CA SER A 191 9.50 -6.17 3.10
C SER A 191 8.08 -6.30 3.64
N THR A 192 7.35 -7.35 3.29
CA THR A 192 6.00 -7.61 3.81
C THR A 192 6.05 -7.92 5.31
N PHE A 193 6.98 -8.78 5.72
CA PHE A 193 7.14 -9.15 7.13
C PHE A 193 7.50 -7.95 8.00
N PHE A 194 8.51 -7.16 7.64
CA PHE A 194 8.98 -6.03 8.46
C PHE A 194 8.07 -4.79 8.42
N ASN A 195 7.14 -4.68 7.47
CA ASN A 195 6.15 -3.60 7.44
C ASN A 195 4.94 -3.88 8.34
N SER A 196 4.49 -5.14 8.43
CA SER A 196 3.33 -5.49 9.26
C SER A 196 3.31 -6.94 9.73
N GLY A 197 3.88 -7.88 8.98
CA GLY A 197 3.79 -9.31 9.30
C GLY A 197 4.40 -9.73 10.64
N TYR A 198 5.37 -8.98 11.19
CA TYR A 198 5.97 -9.28 12.50
C TYR A 198 4.98 -9.13 13.66
N VAL A 199 3.91 -8.34 13.51
CA VAL A 199 2.98 -7.97 14.59
C VAL A 199 2.31 -9.20 15.20
N ASP A 200 1.94 -10.18 14.37
CA ASP A 200 1.27 -11.42 14.81
C ASP A 200 2.21 -12.36 15.60
N TYR A 201 3.52 -12.16 15.46
CA TYR A 201 4.54 -13.01 16.11
C TYR A 201 5.20 -12.34 17.32
N LEU A 202 4.77 -11.12 17.68
CA LEU A 202 5.13 -10.49 18.94
C LEU A 202 4.46 -11.20 20.11
N ASP A 203 5.12 -11.22 21.27
CA ASP A 203 4.67 -11.94 22.48
C ASP A 203 3.21 -11.63 22.86
N GLU A 204 2.76 -10.40 22.65
CA GLU A 204 1.40 -9.93 22.99
C GLU A 204 0.31 -10.51 22.07
N ASN A 205 0.66 -10.91 20.84
CA ASN A 205 -0.30 -11.34 19.81
C ASN A 205 -0.13 -12.81 19.39
N TYR A 206 0.97 -13.45 19.80
CA TYR A 206 1.30 -14.78 19.33
C TYR A 206 0.41 -15.86 19.97
N VAL A 207 -0.38 -16.55 19.15
CA VAL A 207 -1.17 -17.72 19.55
C VAL A 207 -0.67 -18.95 18.79
N PRO A 208 0.02 -19.90 19.45
CA PRO A 208 0.52 -21.10 18.79
C PRO A 208 -0.61 -21.89 18.11
N GLY A 209 -0.48 -22.14 16.80
CA GLY A 209 -1.41 -22.98 16.06
C GLY A 209 -2.62 -22.29 15.44
N LYS A 210 -2.75 -20.95 15.55
CA LYS A 210 -3.65 -20.23 14.64
C LYS A 210 -3.04 -20.20 13.26
N ALA A 211 -3.64 -20.91 12.31
CA ALA A 211 -3.34 -20.71 10.90
C ALA A 211 -3.54 -19.22 10.59
N THR A 212 -2.48 -18.52 10.17
CA THR A 212 -2.65 -17.13 9.71
C THR A 212 -3.51 -17.19 8.45
N GLU A 213 -4.78 -16.84 8.56
CA GLU A 213 -5.64 -16.67 7.39
C GLU A 213 -4.96 -15.66 6.47
N HIS A 214 -4.53 -16.11 5.29
CA HIS A 214 -4.12 -15.23 4.23
C HIS A 214 -5.34 -14.43 3.79
N LYS A 215 -5.63 -13.31 4.48
CA LYS A 215 -6.44 -12.25 3.92
C LYS A 215 -5.65 -11.66 2.77
N GLY A 216 -5.78 -12.29 1.61
CA GLY A 216 -5.35 -11.72 0.34
C GLY A 216 -5.86 -10.29 0.26
N LYS A 217 -5.07 -9.40 -0.37
CA LYS A 217 -5.44 -8.00 -0.53
C LYS A 217 -6.88 -7.93 -1.00
N SER A 218 -7.78 -7.41 -0.17
CA SER A 218 -9.17 -7.27 -0.54
C SER A 218 -9.25 -6.17 -1.59
N ASN A 219 -9.20 -6.55 -2.85
CA ASN A 219 -9.62 -5.66 -3.92
C ASN A 219 -11.13 -5.48 -3.79
N ALA A 220 -11.69 -4.36 -4.22
CA ALA A 220 -13.12 -4.03 -4.08
C ALA A 220 -14.09 -5.11 -4.64
N PHE A 221 -13.58 -6.07 -5.42
CA PHE A 221 -14.29 -7.26 -5.93
C PHE A 221 -14.39 -8.46 -4.98
N SER A 222 -13.71 -8.44 -3.84
CA SER A 222 -13.67 -9.59 -2.89
C SER A 222 -14.76 -9.55 -1.81
N ASN A 223 -15.68 -8.58 -1.88
CA ASN A 223 -16.77 -8.39 -0.92
C ASN A 223 -18.02 -9.24 -1.21
N ILE A 224 -17.90 -10.27 -2.06
CA ILE A 224 -18.98 -11.22 -2.29
C ILE A 224 -18.99 -12.14 -1.08
N ASN A 225 -20.03 -12.02 -0.24
CA ASN A 225 -20.28 -12.98 0.84
C ASN A 225 -20.24 -14.39 0.25
N HIS A 226 -19.25 -15.19 0.64
CA HIS A 226 -19.27 -16.61 0.37
C HIS A 226 -20.55 -17.16 1.00
N ARG A 227 -21.49 -17.64 0.16
CA ARG A 227 -22.62 -18.42 0.66
C ARG A 227 -22.00 -19.63 1.36
N GLN A 228 -22.15 -19.70 2.68
CA GLN A 228 -21.82 -20.91 3.43
C GLN A 228 -22.75 -21.99 2.91
N TYR A 229 -22.25 -22.81 1.99
CA TYR A 229 -22.91 -24.03 1.60
C TYR A 229 -22.48 -25.10 2.58
N ASP A 230 -23.47 -25.72 3.22
CA ASP A 230 -23.25 -26.97 3.95
C ASP A 230 -23.11 -28.09 2.91
N TYR A 231 -21.87 -28.50 2.67
CA TYR A 231 -21.56 -29.52 1.67
C TYR A 231 -22.14 -30.89 2.03
N ASP A 232 -22.35 -31.17 3.33
CA ASP A 232 -22.93 -32.43 3.79
C ASP A 232 -24.41 -32.53 3.41
N GLU A 233 -25.13 -31.39 3.42
CA GLU A 233 -26.53 -31.32 3.01
C GLU A 233 -26.67 -31.45 1.48
N LEU A 234 -25.80 -30.78 0.72
CA LEU A 234 -25.77 -30.86 -0.74
C LEU A 234 -25.44 -32.27 -1.22
N GLU A 235 -24.49 -32.96 -0.59
CA GLU A 235 -24.12 -34.32 -0.94
C GLU A 235 -25.28 -35.29 -0.71
N LYS A 236 -25.99 -35.17 0.42
CA LYS A 236 -27.22 -35.94 0.68
C LYS A 236 -28.31 -35.67 -0.35
N GLN A 237 -28.45 -34.42 -0.79
CA GLN A 237 -29.48 -34.03 -1.75
C GLN A 237 -29.21 -34.61 -3.15
N VAL A 238 -27.95 -34.62 -3.57
CA VAL A 238 -27.50 -35.23 -4.85
C VAL A 238 -27.62 -36.75 -4.81
N LEU A 239 -27.30 -37.39 -3.69
CA LEU A 239 -27.42 -38.85 -3.54
C LEU A 239 -28.88 -39.32 -3.46
N ASN A 240 -29.78 -38.48 -2.93
CA ASN A 240 -31.21 -38.81 -2.82
C ASN A 240 -32.03 -38.45 -4.05
N SER A 241 -31.47 -37.73 -5.04
CA SER A 241 -32.15 -37.45 -6.30
C SER A 241 -31.88 -38.57 -7.30
N GLN A 242 -32.79 -39.56 -7.36
CA GLN A 242 -32.78 -40.54 -8.46
C GLN A 242 -33.08 -39.85 -9.81
N PRO A 243 -32.46 -40.29 -10.91
CA PRO A 243 -32.78 -39.80 -12.24
C PRO A 243 -34.17 -40.35 -12.63
N GLY A 244 -35.17 -39.47 -12.69
CA GLY A 244 -36.42 -39.79 -13.38
C GLY A 244 -36.14 -39.93 -14.87
N GLY A 245 -35.94 -41.18 -15.30
CA GLY A 245 -35.91 -41.56 -16.72
C GLY A 245 -37.21 -41.21 -17.41
N GLY A 246 -37.10 -40.92 -18.71
CA GLY A 246 -38.23 -40.71 -19.61
C GLY A 246 -38.97 -41.98 -20.00
#